data_AF-A0AAV4ET74-F1
#
_entry.id   AF-A0AAV4ET74-F1
#
_cell.length_a   1.000
_cell.length_b   1.000
_cell.length_c   1.000
_cell.angle_alpha   90.00
_cell.angle_beta   90.00
_cell.angle_gamma   90.00
#
_symmetry.space_group_name_H-M   'P 1'
#
loop_
_entity.id
_entity.type
_entity.pdbx_description
1 polymer ?
#
loop_
_entity_poly.entity_id
_entity_poly.type
_entity_poly.pdbx_seq_one_letter_code
_entity_poly.pdbx_strand_id
1 'polypeptide(L)'
;MRDKSKEDQNRGKANWEHLNEDLHVLITVEDTRNRGELKLQRAKEEVKKLLVPAPDGEDDLKKRQLMELAIMNGTYRDAKIFHPAQLARKSPDGDVISGP
;
A
#
# COMPACT_ATOMS: atom_id res chain seq x y z
N MET A 1 -0.23 5.95 -14.53
CA MET A 1 -0.28 4.48 -14.55
C MET A 1 0.77 3.92 -13.58
N ARG A 2 0.71 2.63 -13.18
CA ARG A 2 1.75 2.03 -12.32
C ARG A 2 3.09 1.83 -13.05
N ASP A 3 3.03 1.47 -14.33
CA ASP A 3 4.19 1.26 -15.20
C ASP A 3 4.37 2.50 -16.09
N LYS A 4 5.50 3.20 -15.92
CA LYS A 4 5.81 4.44 -16.64
C LYS A 4 6.02 4.22 -18.14
N SER A 5 6.60 3.08 -18.53
CA SER A 5 6.84 2.76 -19.95
C SER A 5 5.52 2.61 -20.71
N LYS A 6 4.54 1.94 -20.08
CA LYS A 6 3.18 1.82 -20.66
C LYS A 6 2.43 3.14 -20.65
N GLU A 7 2.67 4.00 -19.68
CA GLU A 7 2.07 5.34 -19.64
C GLU A 7 2.51 6.16 -20.85
N ASP A 8 3.82 6.25 -21.09
CA ASP A 8 4.40 7.06 -22.15
C ASP A 8 3.95 6.58 -23.55
N GLN A 9 3.79 5.27 -23.74
CA GLN A 9 3.27 4.68 -24.98
C GLN A 9 1.80 5.03 -25.28
N ASN A 10 1.03 5.44 -24.28
CA ASN A 10 -0.40 5.74 -24.43
C ASN A 10 -0.71 7.24 -24.46
N ARG A 11 0.25 8.10 -24.14
CA ARG A 11 0.10 9.55 -24.28
C ARG A 11 -0.24 9.92 -25.73
N GLY A 12 -1.17 10.86 -25.89
CA GLY A 12 -1.61 11.36 -27.20
C GLY A 12 -2.61 10.48 -27.95
N LYS A 13 -3.03 9.34 -27.39
CA LYS A 13 -4.13 8.52 -27.94
C LYS A 13 -5.48 9.05 -27.43
N ALA A 14 -6.54 8.83 -28.22
CA ALA A 14 -7.90 9.14 -27.81
C ALA A 14 -8.29 8.36 -26.53
N ASN A 15 -9.00 9.01 -25.61
CA ASN A 15 -9.38 8.52 -24.28
C ASN A 15 -8.21 8.39 -23.27
N TRP A 16 -7.02 8.89 -23.60
CA TRP A 16 -5.84 8.93 -22.73
C TRP A 16 -5.37 10.36 -22.46
N GLU A 17 -6.22 11.35 -22.72
CA GLU A 17 -5.90 12.77 -22.60
C GLU A 17 -5.50 13.13 -21.16
N HIS A 18 -6.10 12.45 -20.18
CA HIS A 18 -5.82 12.61 -18.76
C HIS A 18 -4.37 12.29 -18.36
N LEU A 19 -3.60 11.59 -19.20
CA LEU A 19 -2.18 11.33 -18.94
C LEU A 19 -1.34 12.61 -19.04
N ASN A 20 -1.82 13.63 -19.75
CA ASN A 20 -1.13 14.92 -19.89
C ASN A 20 -1.37 15.87 -18.72
N GLU A 21 -2.28 15.52 -17.82
CA GLU A 21 -2.56 16.28 -16.61
C GLU A 21 -1.67 15.80 -15.45
N ASP A 22 -1.50 16.65 -14.43
CA ASP A 22 -0.85 16.24 -13.20
C ASP A 22 -1.61 15.10 -12.51
N LEU A 23 -0.92 14.31 -11.68
CA LEU A 23 -1.55 13.23 -10.93
C LEU A 23 -2.70 13.78 -10.07
N HIS A 24 -3.91 13.35 -10.40
CA HIS A 24 -5.14 13.85 -9.78
C HIS A 24 -6.08 12.71 -9.39
N VAL A 25 -7.07 13.04 -8.56
CA VAL A 25 -8.18 12.15 -8.23
C VAL A 25 -9.45 12.71 -8.86
N LEU A 26 -10.07 11.96 -9.75
CA LEU A 26 -11.36 12.30 -10.35
C LEU A 26 -12.49 11.69 -9.52
N ILE A 27 -13.44 12.52 -9.10
CA ILE A 27 -14.66 12.07 -8.40
C ILE A 27 -15.87 12.46 -9.24
N THR A 28 -16.58 11.45 -9.74
CA THR A 28 -17.82 11.61 -10.50
C THR A 28 -18.97 10.98 -9.73
N VAL A 29 -20.12 11.66 -9.68
CA VAL A 29 -21.31 11.18 -8.97
C VAL A 29 -22.51 11.26 -9.90
N GLU A 30 -23.26 10.17 -9.99
CA GLU A 30 -24.54 10.08 -10.69
C GLU A 30 -25.66 9.84 -9.66
N ASP A 31 -26.47 10.87 -9.42
CA ASP A 31 -27.65 10.85 -8.55
C ASP A 31 -28.52 12.09 -8.86
N THR A 32 -29.68 12.20 -8.20
CA THR A 32 -30.41 13.46 -8.07
C THR A 32 -29.54 14.54 -7.44
N ARG A 33 -29.70 15.80 -7.86
CA ARG A 33 -28.84 16.92 -7.46
C ARG A 33 -28.53 16.98 -5.97
N ASN A 34 -29.56 16.99 -5.12
CA ASN A 34 -29.39 17.13 -3.67
C ASN A 34 -28.60 15.98 -3.04
N ARG A 35 -28.80 14.75 -3.55
CA ARG A 35 -28.07 13.57 -3.08
C ARG A 35 -26.66 13.51 -3.66
N GLY A 36 -26.50 13.93 -4.91
CA GLY A 36 -25.23 13.98 -5.61
C GLY A 36 -24.26 14.95 -4.95
N GLU A 37 -24.72 16.16 -4.62
CA GLU A 37 -23.93 17.17 -3.90
C GLU A 37 -23.46 16.64 -2.53
N LEU A 38 -24.35 15.98 -1.78
CA LEU A 38 -23.99 15.39 -0.48
C LEU A 38 -22.96 14.25 -0.60
N LYS A 39 -23.13 13.36 -1.58
CA LYS A 39 -22.20 12.26 -1.85
C LYS A 39 -20.82 12.79 -2.28
N LEU A 40 -20.82 13.77 -3.18
CA LEU A 40 -19.60 14.38 -3.70
C LEU A 40 -18.81 15.07 -2.58
N GLN A 41 -19.51 15.83 -1.73
CA GLN A 41 -18.89 16.51 -0.61
C GLN A 41 -18.22 15.53 0.37
N ARG A 42 -18.92 14.45 0.74
CA ARG A 42 -18.36 13.39 1.60
C ARG A 42 -17.14 12.72 0.98
N ALA A 43 -17.22 12.34 -0.30
CA ALA A 43 -16.10 11.71 -0.99
C ALA A 43 -14.88 12.66 -1.06
N LYS A 44 -15.11 13.95 -1.33
CA LYS A 44 -14.07 14.97 -1.36
C LYS A 44 -13.38 15.14 0.00
N GLU A 45 -14.15 15.13 1.09
CA GLU A 45 -13.60 15.21 2.45
C GLU A 45 -12.72 14.01 2.80
N GLU A 46 -13.16 12.79 2.48
CA GLU A 46 -12.35 11.59 2.73
C GLU A 46 -11.08 11.54 1.89
N VAL A 47 -11.16 11.85 0.58
CA VAL A 47 -9.98 11.89 -0.28
C VAL A 47 -8.97 12.92 0.21
N LYS A 48 -9.43 14.10 0.67
CA LYS A 48 -8.54 15.12 1.23
C LYS A 48 -7.76 14.63 2.44
N LYS A 49 -8.35 13.81 3.32
CA LYS A 49 -7.64 13.22 4.46
C LYS A 49 -6.51 12.30 4.01
N LEU A 50 -6.68 11.58 2.90
CA LEU A 50 -5.68 10.68 2.34
C LEU A 50 -4.54 11.39 1.60
N LEU A 51 -4.78 12.62 1.11
CA LEU A 51 -3.79 13.40 0.38
C LEU A 51 -2.81 14.16 1.30
N VAL A 52 -2.99 14.09 2.62
CA VAL A 52 -2.06 14.63 3.60
C VAL A 52 -1.19 13.49 4.12
N PRO A 53 0.12 13.47 3.83
CA PRO A 53 1.00 12.40 4.32
C PRO A 53 1.10 12.48 5.84
N ALA A 54 0.80 11.37 6.52
CA ALA A 54 1.07 11.23 7.95
C ALA A 54 2.58 11.13 8.21
N PRO A 55 3.06 11.56 9.38
CA PRO A 55 4.44 11.34 9.81
C PRO A 55 4.81 9.85 9.77
N ASP A 56 6.09 9.58 9.52
CA ASP A 56 6.60 8.21 9.45
C ASP A 56 6.34 7.46 10.77
N GLY A 57 5.72 6.28 10.65
CA GLY A 57 5.39 5.43 11.80
C GLY A 57 4.06 5.76 12.48
N GLU A 58 3.35 6.82 12.08
CA GLU A 58 2.06 7.21 12.68
C GLU A 58 0.85 6.85 11.79
N ASP A 59 1.08 6.37 10.57
CA ASP A 59 0.02 5.97 9.64
C ASP A 59 -0.54 4.55 9.93
N ASP A 60 -1.51 4.48 10.84
CA ASP A 60 -2.16 3.22 11.20
C ASP A 60 -3.02 2.62 10.07
N LEU A 61 -3.49 3.43 9.12
CA LEU A 61 -4.20 2.94 7.95
C LEU A 61 -3.23 2.19 7.03
N LYS A 62 -2.08 2.79 6.71
CA LYS A 62 -1.03 2.17 5.91
C LYS A 62 -0.47 0.90 6.57
N LYS A 63 -0.27 0.90 7.89
CA LYS A 63 0.18 -0.31 8.62
C LYS A 63 -0.79 -1.48 8.45
N ARG A 64 -2.09 -1.23 8.61
CA ARG A 64 -3.12 -2.27 8.43
C ARG A 64 -3.15 -2.80 7.00
N GLN A 65 -3.09 -1.91 6.00
CA GLN A 65 -3.05 -2.30 4.58
C GLN A 65 -1.80 -3.15 4.25
N LEU A 66 -0.63 -2.77 4.77
CA LEU A 66 0.60 -3.54 4.56
C LEU A 66 0.56 -4.90 5.24
N MET A 67 -0.03 -5.00 6.43
CA MET A 67 -0.24 -6.26 7.13
C MET A 67 -1.18 -7.18 6.34
N GLU A 68 -2.35 -6.70 5.92
CA GLU A 68 -3.30 -7.46 5.11
C GLU A 68 -2.67 -7.92 3.78
N LEU A 69 -1.91 -7.04 3.12
CA LEU A 69 -1.17 -7.37 1.90
C LEU A 69 -0.13 -8.47 2.15
N ALA A 70 0.63 -8.40 3.25
CA ALA A 70 1.62 -9.41 3.59
C ALA A 70 0.97 -10.77 3.88
N ILE A 71 -0.22 -10.78 4.50
CA ILE A 71 -1.02 -12.00 4.72
C ILE A 71 -1.47 -12.57 3.37
N MET A 72 -2.05 -11.75 2.49
CA MET A 72 -2.47 -12.18 1.16
C MET A 72 -1.32 -12.75 0.32
N ASN A 73 -0.12 -12.19 0.46
CA ASN A 73 1.07 -12.64 -0.26
C ASN A 73 1.84 -13.77 0.45
N GLY A 74 1.41 -14.21 1.65
CA GLY A 74 2.12 -15.23 2.44
C GLY A 74 3.50 -14.80 2.96
N THR A 75 3.76 -13.49 3.03
CA THR A 75 5.03 -12.91 3.48
C THR A 75 4.95 -12.31 4.89
N TYR A 76 3.78 -12.40 5.53
CA TYR A 76 3.57 -11.90 6.88
C TYR A 76 4.49 -12.62 7.88
N ARG A 77 5.24 -11.82 8.64
CA ARG A 77 6.11 -12.30 9.72
C ARG A 77 5.53 -11.79 11.02
N ASP A 78 5.11 -12.71 11.89
CA ASP A 78 4.56 -12.33 13.18
C ASP A 78 5.67 -11.74 14.06
N ALA A 79 5.61 -10.43 14.34
CA ALA A 79 6.57 -9.75 15.20
C ALA A 79 6.54 -10.27 16.66
N LYS A 80 5.52 -11.06 17.02
CA LYS A 80 5.38 -11.67 18.35
C LYS A 80 6.05 -13.03 18.50
N ILE A 81 6.62 -13.58 17.44
CA ILE A 81 7.35 -14.84 17.51
C ILE A 81 8.84 -14.55 17.36
N PHE A 82 9.42 -13.92 18.38
CA PHE A 82 10.74 -14.38 18.80
C PHE A 82 10.56 -15.80 19.33
N HIS A 83 10.57 -16.80 18.44
CA HIS A 83 10.96 -18.14 18.83
C HIS A 83 12.49 -18.13 18.88
N PRO A 84 13.14 -18.13 20.05
CA PRO A 84 14.59 -18.30 20.15
C PRO A 84 15.09 -19.67 19.61
N ALA A 85 14.22 -20.48 19.00
CA ALA A 85 14.50 -21.85 18.58
C ALA A 85 15.12 -21.99 17.17
N GLN A 86 15.37 -20.91 16.41
CA GLN A 86 15.96 -21.01 15.07
C GLN A 86 17.48 -20.78 14.99
N LEU A 87 18.17 -20.67 16.12
CA LEU A 87 19.65 -20.64 16.16
C LEU A 87 20.33 -22.03 16.19
N ALA A 88 19.58 -23.12 15.99
CA ALA A 88 20.15 -24.46 15.89
C ALA A 88 19.99 -25.05 14.48
N ARG A 89 20.70 -24.48 13.49
CA ARG A 89 21.06 -25.25 12.29
C ARG A 89 22.45 -25.81 12.51
N LYS A 90 22.45 -27.11 12.83
CA LYS A 90 23.59 -28.00 13.03
C LYS A 90 24.63 -27.83 11.91
N SER A 91 25.88 -27.53 12.28
CA SER A 91 27.03 -27.71 11.40
C SER A 91 27.13 -29.19 10.99
N PRO A 92 27.55 -29.53 9.77
CA PRO A 92 27.67 -30.92 9.34
C PRO A 92 28.79 -31.69 10.05
N ASP A 93 29.76 -30.98 10.65
CA ASP A 93 30.97 -31.59 11.19
C ASP A 93 30.96 -31.53 12.71
N GLY A 94 30.92 -32.72 13.32
CA GLY A 94 30.65 -32.96 14.73
C GLY A 94 31.84 -32.71 15.66
N ASP A 95 32.22 -31.46 15.84
CA ASP A 95 33.14 -31.08 16.92
C ASP A 95 32.41 -30.23 17.98
N VAL A 96 32.18 -30.87 19.13
CA VAL A 96 31.74 -30.19 20.35
C VAL A 96 32.97 -29.50 20.96
N ILE A 97 33.08 -28.18 20.76
CA ILE A 97 34.05 -27.38 21.50
C ILE A 97 33.41 -26.98 22.83
N SER A 98 33.93 -27.55 23.90
CA SER A 98 33.62 -27.15 25.27
C SER A 98 34.32 -25.84 25.62
N GLY A 99 33.58 -24.93 26.26
CA GLY A 99 34.11 -24.03 27.28
C GLY A 99 33.64 -22.58 27.18
N PRO A 100 33.90 -21.76 28.22
CA PRO A 100 34.11 -22.12 29.63
C PRO A 100 32.80 -22.39 30.39
#